data_AF-A0A6A0HYP4-F1
#
_entry.id   AF-A0A6A0HYP4-F1
#
_cell.length_a   1.000
_cell.length_b   1.000
_cell.length_c   1.000
_cell.angle_alpha   90.00
_cell.angle_beta   90.00
_cell.angle_gamma   90.00
#
_symmetry.space_group_name_H-M   'P 1'
#
loop_
_entity.id
_entity.type
_entity.pdbx_description
1 polymer ?
#
loop_
_entity_poly.entity_id
_entity_poly.type
_entity_poly.pdbx_seq_one_letter_code
_entity_poly.pdbx_strand_id
1 'polypeptide(L)' 'MNEQERARERRERPGNMARLVRLKDADRSFDYAFWQNLSAEDRFAAMWQLIIDMRILRGEDEVEPRLLRHVESLQRRRR' A
#
# COMPACT_ATOMS: atom_id res chain seq x y z
N MET A 1 5.82 24.05 1.55
CA MET A 1 4.68 23.16 1.86
C MET A 1 3.83 23.82 2.93
N ASN A 2 2.64 24.28 2.53
CA ASN A 2 1.80 25.19 3.29
C ASN A 2 0.88 24.44 4.28
N GLU A 3 0.44 25.10 5.35
CA GLU A 3 -0.37 24.46 6.41
C GLU A 3 -1.73 23.95 5.90
N GLN A 4 -2.30 24.64 4.91
CA GLN A 4 -3.53 24.23 4.23
C GLN A 4 -3.34 22.98 3.35
N GLU A 5 -2.15 22.77 2.78
CA GLU A 5 -1.83 21.56 2.00
C GLU A 5 -1.72 20.35 2.95
N ARG A 6 -1.04 20.51 4.10
CA ARG A 6 -0.93 19.46 5.11
C ARG A 6 -2.29 19.03 5.68
N ALA A 7 -3.22 19.98 5.82
CA ALA A 7 -4.57 19.71 6.33
C ALA A 7 -5.45 18.96 5.31
N ARG A 8 -5.27 19.23 4.00
CA ARG A 8 -5.91 18.45 2.92
C ARG A 8 -5.35 17.04 2.86
N GLU A 9 -4.02 16.91 2.89
CA GLU A 9 -3.33 15.63 2.86
C GLU A 9 -3.74 14.73 4.05
N ARG A 10 -3.94 15.30 5.24
CA ARG A 10 -4.46 14.58 6.41
C ARG A 10 -5.92 14.12 6.29
N ARG A 11 -6.74 14.81 5.49
CA ARG A 11 -8.14 14.43 5.24
C ARG A 11 -8.27 13.36 4.16
N GLU A 12 -7.32 13.33 3.22
CA GLU A 12 -7.27 12.35 2.12
C GLU A 12 -6.58 11.04 2.53
N ARG A 13 -5.71 11.06 3.54
CA ARG A 13 -5.12 9.83 4.05
C ARG A 13 -6.19 8.95 4.71
N PRO A 14 -6.35 7.68 4.27
CA PRO A 14 -7.28 6.76 4.90
C PRO A 14 -6.95 6.66 6.39
N GLY A 15 -7.96 6.89 7.24
CA GLY A 15 -7.78 7.02 8.67
C GLY A 15 -7.01 5.84 9.27
N ASN A 16 -6.03 6.13 10.12
CA ASN A 16 -5.21 5.12 10.77
C ASN A 16 -6.10 4.16 11.59
N MET A 17 -6.27 2.93 11.11
CA MET A 17 -6.93 1.87 11.88
C MET A 17 -5.90 1.24 12.83
N ALA A 18 -6.29 0.98 14.07
CA ALA A 18 -5.49 0.22 15.03
C ALA A 18 -6.39 -0.70 15.86
N ARG A 19 -5.92 -1.93 16.11
CA ARG A 19 -6.61 -2.90 16.97
C ARG A 19 -5.59 -3.61 17.85
N LEU A 20 -5.81 -3.62 19.16
CA LEU A 20 -5.02 -4.42 20.10
C LEU A 20 -5.65 -5.81 20.23
N VAL A 21 -4.89 -6.86 19.90
CA VAL A 21 -5.32 -8.26 20.03
C VAL A 21 -4.22 -9.12 20.62
N ARG A 22 -4.59 -10.26 21.21
CA ARG A 22 -3.61 -11.32 21.50
C ARG A 22 -3.26 -12.02 20.18
N LEU A 23 -2.02 -12.47 20.05
CA LEU A 23 -1.54 -13.12 18.83
C LEU A 23 -2.39 -14.34 18.42
N LYS A 24 -2.84 -15.14 19.39
CA LYS A 24 -3.71 -16.31 19.16
C LYS A 24 -5.10 -15.97 18.60
N ASP A 25 -5.53 -14.72 18.78
CA ASP A 25 -6.86 -14.23 18.38
C ASP A 25 -6.75 -13.34 17.11
N ALA A 26 -5.56 -13.26 16.48
CA ALA A 26 -5.33 -12.50 15.26
C ALA A 26 -5.75 -13.31 14.02
N ASP A 27 -6.94 -13.00 13.49
CA ASP A 27 -7.63 -13.77 12.44
C ASP A 27 -7.66 -13.07 11.06
N ARG A 28 -6.79 -12.07 10.85
CA ARG A 28 -6.71 -11.22 9.63
C ARG A 28 -7.96 -10.42 9.27
N SER A 29 -9.06 -10.54 10.03
CA SER A 29 -10.31 -9.78 9.80
C SER A 29 -10.07 -8.27 9.79
N PHE A 30 -9.16 -7.80 10.64
CA PHE A 30 -8.73 -6.42 10.70
C PHE A 30 -8.04 -5.96 9.40
N ASP A 31 -7.12 -6.76 8.89
CA ASP A 31 -6.41 -6.46 7.64
C ASP A 31 -7.39 -6.40 6.47
N TYR A 32 -8.31 -7.38 6.38
CA TYR A 32 -9.34 -7.37 5.34
C TYR A 32 -10.22 -6.13 5.40
N ALA A 33 -10.68 -5.74 6.58
CA ALA A 33 -11.51 -4.54 6.75
C ALA A 33 -10.75 -3.27 6.35
N PHE A 34 -9.48 -3.15 6.75
CA PHE A 34 -8.62 -2.04 6.35
C PHE A 34 -8.49 -1.95 4.83
N TRP A 35 -8.09 -3.04 4.17
CA TRP A 35 -7.87 -3.04 2.71
C TRP A 35 -9.17 -2.79 1.92
N GLN A 36 -10.31 -3.27 2.41
CA GLN A 36 -11.62 -3.06 1.76
C GLN A 36 -12.13 -1.62 1.87
N ASN A 37 -11.72 -0.88 2.91
CA ASN A 37 -12.10 0.52 3.08
C ASN A 37 -11.28 1.49 2.22
N LEU A 38 -10.19 1.03 1.60
CA LEU A 38 -9.34 1.85 0.74
C LEU A 38 -9.90 1.96 -0.68
N SER A 39 -9.72 3.15 -1.28
CA SER A 39 -9.86 3.30 -2.72
C SER A 39 -8.81 2.46 -3.46
N ALA A 40 -9.00 2.23 -4.75
CA ALA A 40 -8.01 1.53 -5.56
C ALA A 40 -6.65 2.27 -5.58
N GLU A 41 -6.68 3.60 -5.61
CA GLU A 41 -5.50 4.47 -5.60
C GLU A 41 -4.76 4.38 -4.27
N ASP A 42 -5.48 4.49 -3.14
CA ASP A 42 -4.88 4.38 -1.80
C ASP A 42 -4.32 2.99 -1.54
N ARG A 43 -5.02 1.95 -2.00
CA ARG A 43 -4.55 0.57 -1.91
C ARG A 43 -3.23 0.39 -2.66
N PHE A 44 -3.13 0.96 -3.86
CA PHE A 44 -1.90 0.91 -4.65
C PHE A 44 -0.77 1.67 -3.95
N ALA A 45 -1.02 2.89 -3.47
CA ALA A 45 -0.04 3.70 -2.77
C ALA A 45 0.50 3.00 -1.51
N ALA A 46 -0.39 2.44 -0.69
CA ALA A 46 -0.02 1.70 0.52
C ALA A 46 0.82 0.45 0.19
N MET A 47 0.42 -0.32 -0.83
CA MET A 47 1.20 -1.47 -1.29
C MET A 47 2.56 -1.08 -1.84
N TRP A 48 2.66 0.05 -2.55
CA TRP A 48 3.92 0.56 -3.08
C TRP A 48 4.89 0.93 -1.97
N GLN A 49 4.39 1.60 -0.92
CA GLN A 49 5.20 1.91 0.25
C GLN A 49 5.73 0.63 0.93
N LEU A 50 4.91 -0.41 1.07
CA LEU A 50 5.36 -1.70 1.64
C LEU A 50 6.49 -2.34 0.82
N ILE A 51 6.49 -2.16 -0.50
CA ILE A 51 7.58 -2.66 -1.37
C ILE A 51 8.87 -1.87 -1.11
N ILE A 52 8.78 -0.54 -1.02
CA ILE A 52 9.92 0.32 -0.70
C ILE A 52 10.50 -0.07 0.67
N ASP A 53 9.66 -0.18 1.69
CA ASP A 53 10.07 -0.56 3.05
C ASP A 53 10.76 -1.94 3.07
N MET A 54 10.23 -2.90 2.32
CA MET A 54 10.83 -4.24 2.19
C MET A 54 12.23 -4.20 1.56
N ARG A 55 12.44 -3.34 0.54
CA ARG A 55 13.76 -3.17 -0.11
C ARG A 55 14.76 -2.52 0.84
N ILE A 56 14.33 -1.51 1.59
CA ILE A 56 15.14 -0.86 2.64
C ILE A 56 15.55 -1.90 3.69
N LEU A 57 14.63 -2.73 4.17
CA LEU A 57 14.92 -3.80 5.14
C LEU A 57 15.91 -4.85 4.61
N ARG A 58 16.00 -5.01 3.28
CA ARG A 58 16.97 -5.89 2.62
C ARG A 58 18.34 -5.22 2.36
N GLY A 59 18.50 -3.96 2.73
CA GLY A 59 19.72 -3.19 2.47
C GLY A 59 19.89 -2.80 1.00
N GLU A 60 18.81 -2.82 0.21
CA GLU A 60 18.81 -2.27 -1.15
C GLU A 60 18.68 -0.75 -1.09
N ASP A 61 19.26 -0.04 -2.08
CA ASP A 61 19.20 1.42 -2.16
C ASP A 61 17.76 1.96 -2.10
N GLU A 62 17.61 3.09 -1.40
CA GLU A 62 16.36 3.85 -1.20
C GLU A 62 15.74 4.39 -2.50
N VAL A 63 16.41 4.20 -3.64
CA VAL A 63 15.90 4.65 -4.93
C VAL A 63 14.64 3.86 -5.28
N GLU A 64 13.54 4.59 -5.45
CA GLU A 64 12.26 4.04 -5.92
C GLU A 64 12.50 3.01 -7.03
N PRO A 65 11.89 1.81 -6.95
CA PRO A 65 12.02 0.83 -8.00
C PRO A 65 11.66 1.49 -9.32
N ARG A 66 12.61 1.48 -10.28
CA ARG A 66 12.31 1.97 -11.63
C ARG A 66 11.08 1.24 -12.12
N LEU A 67 10.12 1.98 -12.67
CA LEU A 67 8.93 1.42 -13.31
C LEU A 67 9.35 0.23 -14.17
N LEU A 68 8.93 -0.97 -13.79
CA LEU A 68 9.25 -2.17 -14.52
C LEU A 68 8.49 -2.09 -15.85
N ARG A 69 9.19 -1.69 -16.91
CA ARG A 69 8.60 -1.52 -18.26
C ARG A 69 8.33 -2.84 -18.98
N HIS A 70 8.62 -3.98 -18.35
CA HIS A 70 8.13 -5.27 -18.83
C HIS A 70 6.66 -5.42 -18.44
N VAL A 71 5.80 -4.76 -19.20
CA VAL A 71 4.39 -5.14 -19.28
C VAL A 71 4.37 -6.45 -20.06
N GLU A 72 4.17 -7.55 -19.36
CA GLU A 72 3.96 -8.86 -19.96
C GLU A 72 2.79 -8.76 -20.96
N SER A 73 3.02 -9.17 -22.20
CA SER A 73 1.98 -9.14 -23.25
C SER A 73 1.00 -10.30 -22.97
N LEU A 74 -0.13 -10.00 -22.34
CA LEU A 74 -1.21 -10.97 -22.17
C LEU A 74 -1.89 -11.25 -23.52
N GLN A 75 -1.45 -12.30 -24.22
CA GLN A 75 -2.09 -12.76 -25.45
C GLN A 75 -3.31 -13.63 -25.11
N ARG A 76 -4.48 -13.26 -25.64
CA ARG A 76 -5.68 -14.10 -25.53
C ARG A 76 -5.46 -15.40 -26.30
N ARG A 77 -5.49 -16.54 -25.61
CA ARG A 77 -5.49 -17.87 -26.26
C ARG A 77 -6.74 -17.99 -27.14
N ARG A 78 -6.57 -17.95 -28.46
CA ARG A 78 -7.65 -18.29 -29.41
C ARG A 78 -8.05 -19.74 -29.17
N ARG A 79 -9.35 -19.96 -28.97
CA ARG A 79 -9.98 -21.29 -29.00
C ARG A 79 -10.33 -21.63 -30.44
#